data_AF-A0A0A2MRV0-F1
#
_entry.id   AF-A0A0A2MRV0-F1
#
_cell.length_a   1.000
_cell.length_b   1.000
_cell.length_c   1.000
_cell.angle_alpha   90.00
_cell.angle_beta   90.00
_cell.angle_gamma   90.00
#
_symmetry.space_group_name_H-M   'P 1'
#
loop_
_entity.id
_entity.type
_entity.pdbx_description
1 polymer ?
#
loop_
_entity_poly.entity_id
_entity_poly.type
_entity_poly.pdbx_seq_one_letter_code
_entity_poly.pdbx_strand_id
1 'polypeptide(L)'
;MHITENDKEERVIRLLDLDRFIKAYSPSITIVDKISYPLVIAAEGNKRIGICFTDVRLNPNAPHWHVSEGHHDSLRQSLTNKLPEELWLVMVCEKAVDPELLKALDLAGSPLKSFNQVFLLDFHNCAVHKL
;
A
#
# COMPACT_ATOMS: atom_id res chain seq x y z
N MET A 1 13.43 -16.95 -14.83
CA MET A 1 12.89 -16.79 -13.46
C MET A 1 11.68 -17.68 -13.32
N HIS A 2 11.72 -18.67 -12.43
CA HIS A 2 10.53 -19.43 -12.06
C HIS A 2 9.71 -18.58 -11.09
N ILE A 3 8.48 -18.25 -11.47
CA ILE A 3 7.49 -17.66 -10.56
C ILE A 3 6.98 -18.80 -9.69
N THR A 4 7.11 -18.69 -8.37
CA THR A 4 6.59 -19.69 -7.42
C THR A 4 5.06 -19.56 -7.30
N GLU A 5 4.40 -20.57 -6.73
CA GLU A 5 2.95 -20.49 -6.46
C GLU A 5 2.64 -19.39 -5.45
N ASN A 6 3.47 -19.23 -4.41
CA ASN A 6 3.38 -18.12 -3.46
C ASN A 6 3.44 -16.76 -4.16
N ASP A 7 4.36 -16.56 -5.12
CA ASP A 7 4.46 -15.29 -5.86
C ASP A 7 3.19 -14.98 -6.67
N LYS A 8 2.48 -16.01 -7.15
CA LYS A 8 1.21 -15.83 -7.86
C LYS A 8 0.08 -15.48 -6.89
N GLU A 9 0.01 -16.15 -5.75
CA GLU A 9 -0.98 -15.88 -4.70
C GLU A 9 -0.84 -14.45 -4.18
N GLU A 10 0.38 -14.01 -3.85
CA GLU A 10 0.64 -12.64 -3.40
C GLU A 10 0.23 -11.59 -4.44
N ARG A 11 0.42 -11.88 -5.74
CA ARG A 11 -0.04 -10.99 -6.81
C ARG A 11 -1.56 -10.92 -6.88
N VAL A 12 -2.26 -12.04 -6.71
CA VAL A 12 -3.73 -12.07 -6.69
C VAL A 12 -4.26 -11.26 -5.51
N ILE A 13 -3.72 -11.48 -4.32
CA ILE A 13 -4.10 -10.74 -3.10
C ILE A 13 -3.94 -9.23 -3.32
N ARG A 14 -2.79 -8.78 -3.83
CA ARG A 14 -2.58 -7.35 -4.08
C ARG A 14 -3.49 -6.76 -5.14
N LEU A 15 -3.86 -7.52 -6.18
CA LEU A 15 -4.83 -7.06 -7.17
C LEU A 15 -6.22 -6.89 -6.55
N LEU A 16 -6.60 -7.75 -5.60
CA LEU A 16 -7.85 -7.62 -4.84
C LEU A 16 -7.79 -6.39 -3.92
N ASP A 17 -6.69 -6.20 -3.19
CA ASP A 17 -6.51 -5.03 -2.32
C ASP A 17 -6.54 -3.72 -3.11
N LEU A 18 -5.88 -3.69 -4.28
CA LEU A 18 -5.87 -2.55 -5.17
C LEU A 18 -7.27 -2.22 -5.70
N ASP A 19 -8.00 -3.22 -6.20
CA ASP A 19 -9.36 -3.05 -6.68
C ASP A 19 -10.28 -2.55 -5.55
N ARG A 20 -10.15 -3.12 -4.36
CA ARG A 20 -10.93 -2.72 -3.18
C ARG A 20 -10.60 -1.29 -2.75
N PHE A 21 -9.33 -0.93 -2.70
CA PHE A 21 -8.87 0.42 -2.36
C PHE A 21 -9.41 1.47 -3.34
N ILE A 22 -9.28 1.24 -4.65
CA ILE A 22 -9.77 2.18 -5.68
C ILE A 22 -11.27 2.38 -5.57
N LYS A 23 -12.04 1.29 -5.37
CA LYS A 23 -13.49 1.36 -5.19
C LYS A 23 -13.90 2.17 -3.95
N ALA A 24 -13.17 2.01 -2.85
CA ALA A 24 -13.50 2.63 -1.58
C ALA A 24 -13.00 4.08 -1.46
N TYR A 25 -11.82 4.38 -2.00
CA TYR A 25 -11.19 5.70 -1.89
C TYR A 25 -11.53 6.62 -3.06
N SER A 26 -11.19 6.22 -4.28
CA SER A 26 -11.24 7.09 -5.46
C SER A 26 -11.29 6.27 -6.75
N PRO A 27 -12.50 6.03 -7.31
CA PRO A 27 -12.64 5.31 -8.57
C PRO A 27 -11.99 6.00 -9.78
N SER A 28 -11.58 7.26 -9.64
CA SER A 28 -10.81 7.99 -10.66
C SER A 28 -9.35 7.57 -10.78
N ILE A 29 -8.84 6.75 -9.85
CA ILE A 29 -7.48 6.21 -9.95
C ILE A 29 -7.40 5.24 -11.13
N THR A 30 -6.48 5.51 -12.05
CA THR A 30 -6.21 4.67 -13.22
C THR A 30 -4.87 3.96 -13.08
N ILE A 31 -4.80 2.66 -13.34
CA ILE A 31 -3.53 1.94 -13.23
C ILE A 31 -2.71 2.12 -14.50
N VAL A 32 -1.48 2.60 -14.32
CA VAL A 32 -0.54 2.87 -15.41
C VAL A 32 0.42 1.71 -15.61
N ASP A 33 0.95 1.14 -14.52
CA ASP A 33 1.73 -0.09 -14.53
C ASP A 33 1.36 -0.96 -13.33
N LYS A 34 0.84 -2.16 -13.62
CA LYS A 34 0.24 -3.05 -12.64
C LYS A 34 1.27 -3.90 -11.89
N ILE A 35 2.50 -4.07 -12.38
CA ILE A 35 3.34 -5.20 -11.94
C ILE A 35 4.85 -4.90 -11.91
N SER A 36 5.23 -3.73 -11.38
CA SER A 36 6.61 -3.48 -10.95
C SER A 36 6.71 -3.78 -9.45
N TYR A 37 6.70 -5.07 -9.06
CA TYR A 37 6.76 -5.48 -7.65
C TYR A 37 7.93 -4.77 -6.92
N PRO A 38 7.72 -4.19 -5.72
CA PRO A 38 6.49 -4.20 -4.90
C PRO A 38 5.53 -3.00 -5.05
N LEU A 39 5.65 -2.16 -6.09
CA LEU A 39 4.89 -0.93 -6.26
C LEU A 39 3.86 -1.00 -7.40
N VAL A 40 2.64 -0.55 -7.14
CA VAL A 40 1.66 -0.29 -8.20
C VAL A 40 1.80 1.14 -8.66
N ILE A 41 1.99 1.38 -9.96
CA ILE A 41 2.00 2.74 -10.50
C ILE A 41 0.61 3.07 -11.03
N ALA A 42 0.02 4.11 -10.48
CA ALA A 42 -1.27 4.63 -10.88
C ALA A 42 -1.21 6.12 -11.20
N ALA A 43 -2.29 6.65 -11.74
CA ALA A 43 -2.49 8.07 -11.95
C ALA A 43 -3.83 8.49 -11.33
N GLU A 44 -3.79 9.55 -10.54
CA GLU A 44 -4.98 10.23 -10.02
C GLU A 44 -4.98 11.68 -10.53
N GLY A 45 -5.91 11.98 -11.44
CA GLY A 45 -5.88 13.24 -12.18
C GLY A 45 -4.58 13.40 -12.98
N ASN A 46 -3.83 14.46 -12.71
CA ASN A 46 -2.56 14.75 -13.36
C ASN A 46 -1.32 14.23 -12.61
N LYS A 47 -1.51 13.55 -11.46
CA LYS A 47 -0.41 13.08 -10.62
C LYS A 47 -0.13 11.60 -10.85
N ARG A 48 1.14 11.25 -11.06
CA ARG A 48 1.60 9.85 -11.04
C ARG A 48 1.88 9.43 -9.60
N ILE A 49 1.17 8.42 -9.12
CA ILE A 49 1.28 7.92 -7.75
C ILE A 49 1.82 6.49 -7.74
N GLY A 50 2.65 6.17 -6.76
CA GLY A 50 3.08 4.82 -6.46
C GLY A 50 2.39 4.33 -5.20
N ILE A 51 1.75 3.16 -5.26
CA ILE A 51 0.98 2.61 -4.13
C ILE A 51 1.64 1.32 -3.64
N CYS A 52 1.99 1.30 -2.37
CA CYS A 52 2.50 0.13 -1.64
C CYS A 52 1.39 -0.45 -0.76
N PHE A 53 1.22 -1.77 -0.80
CA PHE A 53 0.26 -2.49 0.04
C PHE A 53 0.98 -3.32 1.08
N THR A 54 0.39 -3.43 2.27
CA THR A 54 0.93 -4.25 3.35
C THR A 54 -0.15 -4.56 4.37
N ASP A 55 -0.15 -5.80 4.87
CA ASP A 55 -1.15 -6.25 5.82
C ASP A 55 -0.88 -5.68 7.22
N VAL A 56 -1.94 -5.21 7.88
CA VAL A 56 -1.93 -4.99 9.33
C VAL A 56 -2.03 -6.34 10.00
N ARG A 57 -0.89 -7.03 10.15
CA ARG A 57 -0.82 -8.15 11.09
C ARG A 57 -0.98 -7.56 12.49
N LEU A 58 -2.03 -7.95 13.19
CA LEU A 58 -2.39 -7.55 14.55
C LEU A 58 -1.36 -8.04 15.61
N ASN A 59 -0.08 -7.81 15.38
CA ASN A 59 0.96 -7.96 16.39
C ASN A 59 1.44 -6.55 16.80
N PRO A 60 0.90 -5.97 17.88
CA PRO A 60 1.30 -4.64 18.36
C PRO A 60 2.79 -4.56 18.75
N ASN A 61 3.48 -5.71 18.92
CA ASN A 61 4.88 -5.76 19.30
C ASN A 61 5.85 -5.87 18.12
N ALA A 62 5.35 -6.11 16.90
CA ALA A 62 6.15 -6.21 15.70
C ALA A 62 5.24 -6.08 14.48
N PRO A 63 4.74 -4.87 14.16
CA PRO A 63 4.21 -4.69 12.84
C PRO A 63 5.40 -4.84 11.90
N HIS A 64 5.40 -5.90 11.10
CA HIS A 64 6.49 -6.22 10.18
C HIS A 64 6.49 -5.23 8.99
N TRP A 65 6.54 -3.93 9.26
CA TRP A 65 6.80 -2.87 8.30
C TRP A 65 8.29 -2.86 7.96
N HIS A 66 8.84 -3.96 7.42
CA HIS A 66 10.19 -3.93 6.88
C HIS A 66 10.19 -3.31 5.47
N VAL A 67 9.66 -2.08 5.36
CA VAL A 67 10.15 -1.16 4.33
C VAL A 67 11.41 -0.53 4.92
N SER A 68 12.52 -1.28 4.90
CA SER A 68 13.81 -0.66 5.20
C SER A 68 14.05 0.49 4.22
N GLU A 69 14.77 1.55 4.63
CA GLU A 69 15.14 2.64 3.72
C GLU A 69 15.79 2.11 2.41
N GLY A 70 16.52 0.99 2.48
CA GLY A 70 17.07 0.31 1.31
C GLY A 70 16.03 -0.30 0.35
N HIS A 71 14.85 -0.69 0.82
CA HIS A 71 13.73 -1.09 -0.05
C HIS A 71 13.14 0.11 -0.78
N HIS A 72 13.10 1.29 -0.15
CA HIS A 72 12.60 2.52 -0.75
C HIS A 72 13.52 3.01 -1.89
N ASP A 73 14.84 2.97 -1.68
CA ASP A 73 15.82 3.32 -2.71
C ASP A 73 15.86 2.29 -3.86
N SER A 74 15.77 1.00 -3.55
CA SER A 74 15.69 -0.06 -4.57
C SER A 74 14.39 0.02 -5.39
N LEU A 75 13.28 0.42 -4.75
CA LEU A 75 12.00 0.71 -5.38
C LEU A 75 12.07 1.89 -6.35
N ARG A 76 12.78 2.95 -5.97
CA ARG A 76 13.00 4.11 -6.85
C ARG A 76 13.91 3.74 -8.03
N GLN A 77 14.91 2.90 -7.81
CA GLN A 77 15.86 2.49 -8.85
C GLN A 77 15.27 1.49 -9.86
N SER A 78 14.31 0.64 -9.46
CA SER A 78 13.68 -0.33 -10.38
C SER A 78 12.70 0.32 -11.37
N LEU A 79 12.29 1.56 -11.12
CA LEU A 79 11.39 2.33 -11.98
C LEU A 79 12.16 2.97 -13.14
N THR A 80 12.35 2.17 -14.19
CA THR A 80 13.08 2.55 -15.41
C THR A 80 12.45 3.70 -16.20
N ASN A 81 11.18 4.05 -15.96
CA ASN A 81 10.48 5.13 -16.65
C ASN A 81 9.59 5.93 -15.68
N LYS A 82 10.05 7.14 -15.33
CA LYS A 82 9.40 8.17 -14.50
C LYS A 82 8.96 7.68 -13.12
N LEU A 83 9.74 8.08 -12.11
CA LEU A 83 9.40 7.98 -10.70
C LEU A 83 8.00 8.57 -10.44
N PRO A 84 7.20 7.97 -9.54
CA PRO A 84 5.98 8.59 -9.09
C PRO A 84 6.29 9.90 -8.35
N GLU A 85 5.39 10.86 -8.50
CA GLU A 85 5.44 12.16 -7.81
C GLU A 85 5.10 12.00 -6.32
N GLU A 86 4.22 11.04 -6.01
CA GLU A 86 3.85 10.70 -4.64
C GLU A 86 3.93 9.19 -4.40
N LEU A 87 4.35 8.82 -3.19
CA LEU A 87 4.33 7.45 -2.71
C LEU A 87 3.30 7.31 -1.61
N TRP A 88 2.40 6.36 -1.77
CA TRP A 88 1.29 6.10 -0.87
C TRP A 88 1.47 4.74 -0.24
N LEU A 89 1.18 4.65 1.06
CA LEU A 89 1.11 3.40 1.79
C LEU A 89 -0.35 3.07 2.08
N VAL A 90 -0.78 1.86 1.70
CA VAL A 90 -2.11 1.33 2.04
C VAL A 90 -1.91 0.13 2.94
N MET A 91 -2.30 0.29 4.19
CA MET A 91 -2.30 -0.75 5.20
C MET A 91 -3.64 -1.49 5.12
N VAL A 92 -3.62 -2.81 4.94
CA VAL A 92 -4.85 -3.60 4.74
C VAL A 92 -5.23 -4.26 6.06
N CYS A 93 -6.43 -3.96 6.56
CA CYS A 93 -7.03 -4.65 7.69
C CYS A 93 -8.17 -5.54 7.20
N GLU A 94 -7.99 -6.86 7.29
CA GLU A 94 -9.02 -7.82 6.90
C GLU A 94 -10.20 -7.85 7.87
N LYS A 95 -9.96 -7.46 9.12
CA LYS A 95 -10.98 -7.37 10.16
C LYS A 95 -11.56 -5.96 10.21
N ALA A 96 -12.75 -5.86 10.79
CA ALA A 96 -13.33 -4.55 11.10
C ALA A 96 -12.33 -3.74 11.93
N VAL A 97 -12.05 -2.53 11.47
CA VAL A 97 -11.12 -1.62 12.15
C VAL A 97 -11.74 -1.16 13.45
N ASP A 98 -11.04 -1.35 14.56
CA ASP A 98 -11.45 -0.79 15.85
C ASP A 98 -10.83 0.62 16.07
N PRO A 99 -11.47 1.48 16.89
CA PRO A 99 -10.96 2.82 17.15
C PRO A 99 -9.63 2.89 17.89
N GLU A 100 -9.21 1.84 18.59
CA GLU A 100 -7.93 1.80 19.31
C GLU A 100 -6.77 1.57 18.34
N LEU A 101 -6.98 0.72 17.33
CA LEU A 101 -6.05 0.50 16.24
C LEU A 101 -5.76 1.79 15.46
N LEU A 102 -6.80 2.57 15.11
CA LEU A 102 -6.63 3.86 14.44
C LEU A 102 -5.74 4.79 15.27
N LYS A 103 -6.05 4.94 16.56
CA LYS A 103 -5.24 5.76 17.48
C LYS A 103 -3.81 5.26 17.59
N ALA A 104 -3.60 3.94 17.65
CA ALA A 104 -2.26 3.36 17.74
C ALA A 104 -1.44 3.64 16.46
N LEU A 105 -2.05 3.56 15.29
CA LEU A 105 -1.40 3.84 14.00
C LEU A 105 -1.09 5.33 13.84
N ASP A 106 -2.00 6.21 14.24
CA ASP A 106 -1.76 7.67 14.26
C ASP A 106 -0.56 8.04 15.15
N LEU A 107 -0.37 7.29 16.25
CA LEU A 107 0.72 7.51 17.22
C LEU A 107 2.04 6.82 16.84
N ALA A 108 2.04 5.83 15.94
CA ALA A 108 3.21 4.99 15.60
C ALA A 108 4.31 5.70 14.78
N GLY A 109 4.30 7.04 14.70
CA GLY A 109 5.11 7.82 13.78
C GLY A 109 6.62 7.63 13.88
N SER A 110 7.21 6.98 12.86
CA SER A 110 8.59 7.21 12.38
C SER A 110 8.81 6.63 10.96
N PRO A 111 8.52 5.33 10.67
CA PRO A 111 8.73 4.76 9.33
C PRO A 111 7.69 5.19 8.28
N LEU A 112 6.54 5.71 8.71
CA LEU A 112 5.45 6.16 7.84
C LEU A 112 5.74 7.52 7.16
N LYS A 113 6.69 8.30 7.68
CA LYS A 113 7.00 9.66 7.19
C LYS A 113 7.61 9.69 5.78
N SER A 114 8.12 8.56 5.31
CA SER A 114 8.68 8.43 3.96
C SER A 114 7.59 8.41 2.86
N PHE A 115 6.33 8.20 3.24
CA PHE A 115 5.19 8.21 2.32
C PHE A 115 4.49 9.56 2.35
N ASN A 116 4.05 10.03 1.18
CA ASN A 116 3.27 11.26 1.03
C ASN A 116 1.86 11.12 1.60
N GLN A 117 1.30 9.90 1.54
CA GLN A 117 -0.02 9.57 2.07
C GLN A 117 0.02 8.19 2.72
N VAL A 118 -0.69 8.04 3.84
CA VAL A 118 -0.86 6.76 4.51
C VAL A 118 -2.35 6.50 4.70
N PHE A 119 -2.77 5.29 4.36
CA PHE A 119 -4.15 4.86 4.42
C PHE A 119 -4.26 3.55 5.20
N LEU A 120 -5.39 3.38 5.86
CA LEU A 120 -5.86 2.10 6.38
C LEU A 120 -7.11 1.70 5.58
N LEU A 121 -7.01 0.61 4.83
CA LEU A 121 -8.13 -0.04 4.16
C LEU A 121 -8.80 -1.01 5.13
N ASP A 122 -10.01 -0.67 5.57
CA ASP A 122 -10.93 -1.62 6.21
C ASP A 122 -11.54 -2.49 5.09
N PHE A 123 -10.96 -3.66 4.90
CA PHE A 123 -11.38 -4.56 3.83
C PHE A 123 -12.81 -5.06 4.08
N HIS A 124 -13.14 -5.32 5.35
CA HIS A 124 -14.43 -5.83 5.79
C HIS A 124 -15.56 -4.83 5.48
N ASN A 125 -15.41 -3.58 5.90
CA ASN A 125 -16.41 -2.53 5.74
C ASN A 125 -16.31 -1.76 4.42
N CYS A 126 -15.32 -2.07 3.57
CA CYS A 126 -15.06 -1.34 2.32
C CYS A 126 -14.82 0.16 2.56
N ALA A 127 -14.10 0.50 3.62
CA ALA A 127 -13.83 1.87 4.02
C ALA A 127 -12.33 2.18 3.96
N VAL A 128 -11.98 3.42 3.67
CA VAL A 128 -10.60 3.89 3.68
C VAL A 128 -10.48 5.03 4.68
N HIS A 129 -9.58 4.84 5.64
CA HIS A 129 -9.23 5.84 6.63
C HIS A 129 -7.88 6.43 6.26
N LYS A 130 -7.83 7.75 6.15
CA LYS A 130 -6.58 8.48 5.96
C LYS A 130 -5.97 8.76 7.34
N LEU A 131 -4.68 8.44 7.50
CA LEU A 131 -3.92 8.65 8.73
C LEU A 131 -3.01 9.87 8.62
#